data_AF-A0A9E5HRW9-F1
#
_entry.id   AF-A0A9E5HRW9-F1
#
_cell.length_a   1.000
_cell.length_b   1.000
_cell.length_c   1.000
_cell.angle_alpha   90.00
_cell.angle_beta   90.00
_cell.angle_gamma   90.00
#
_symmetry.space_group_name_H-M   'P 1'
#
loop_
_entity.id
_entity.type
_entity.pdbx_description
1 polymer ?
#
loop_
_entity_poly.entity_id
_entity_poly.type
_entity_poly.pdbx_seq_one_letter_code
_entity_poly.pdbx_strand_id
1 'polypeptide(L)'
;MKLLRYGEIGNEKPGVLDKDGNIRDLSGHIDDVSGAVLNETSLSKLREINFEDLPTVEGTPRLGTCVTGIGKFMCIGLNYADHAAETGADIPEHPILFMKANSAIVGPNDDVIMPRGSTSTDWEVELGVVIGETAKYVSEESALDYVAGYCVCNDVSERHFQAKLTGQWTKGKSCDTFGPTGPYLVTKDEISDPQNLDMWLDVNGKRMQTGNTKTMIFTVSQVIAHLSTLFTLHPGDVISTGTPPGVGMGMKPEPVYLKEGDVMEVWIDGLGKQRQVVLQDA
;
A
#
# COMPACT_ATOMS: atom_id res chain seq x y z
N MET A 1 13.95 -8.46 -6.13
CA MET A 1 14.11 -8.74 -4.68
C MET A 1 12.90 -8.30 -3.86
N LYS A 2 12.73 -8.82 -2.63
CA LYS A 2 11.67 -8.44 -1.68
C LYS A 2 12.27 -7.81 -0.42
N LEU A 3 12.27 -6.48 -0.34
CA LEU A 3 12.79 -5.71 0.79
C LEU A 3 11.73 -5.53 1.87
N LEU A 4 12.13 -5.46 3.14
CA LEU A 4 11.24 -5.29 4.28
C LEU A 4 11.94 -4.58 5.44
N ARG A 5 11.15 -4.20 6.44
CA ARG A 5 11.64 -3.71 7.73
C ARG A 5 11.11 -4.60 8.84
N TYR A 6 11.97 -5.09 9.74
CA TYR A 6 11.58 -5.99 10.82
C TYR A 6 12.03 -5.47 12.18
N GLY A 7 11.24 -5.72 13.23
CA GLY A 7 11.53 -5.30 14.60
C GLY A 7 10.37 -4.56 15.26
N GLU A 8 10.61 -4.15 16.51
CA GLU A 8 9.67 -3.36 17.30
C GLU A 8 9.43 -1.98 16.67
N ILE A 9 8.26 -1.40 16.96
CA ILE A 9 7.87 -0.07 16.46
C ILE A 9 8.98 0.94 16.76
N GLY A 10 9.46 1.62 15.71
CA GLY A 10 10.48 2.67 15.81
C GLY A 10 11.91 2.16 15.99
N ASN A 11 12.12 0.84 16.02
CA ASN A 11 13.43 0.19 16.10
C ASN A 11 13.60 -0.86 14.99
N GLU A 12 12.87 -0.73 13.90
CA GLU A 12 12.97 -1.69 12.81
C GLU A 12 14.33 -1.60 12.10
N LYS A 13 14.77 -2.74 11.59
CA LYS A 13 15.98 -2.89 10.76
C LYS A 13 15.61 -3.26 9.34
N PRO A 14 16.42 -2.87 8.34
CA PRO A 14 16.23 -3.31 6.97
C PRO A 14 16.51 -4.81 6.83
N GLY A 15 15.70 -5.49 6.02
CA GLY A 15 15.90 -6.89 5.66
C GLY A 15 15.46 -7.20 4.25
N VAL A 16 15.77 -8.41 3.81
CA VAL A 16 15.39 -8.95 2.50
C VAL A 16 14.96 -10.42 2.67
N LEU A 17 13.99 -10.87 1.87
CA LEU A 17 13.71 -12.30 1.80
C LEU A 17 14.73 -13.02 0.93
N ASP A 18 15.27 -14.13 1.44
CA ASP A 18 16.00 -15.09 0.63
C ASP A 18 15.05 -16.00 -0.17
N LYS A 19 15.63 -16.91 -0.97
CA LYS A 19 14.87 -17.81 -1.86
C LYS A 19 14.02 -18.83 -1.09
N ASP A 20 14.39 -19.12 0.15
CA ASP A 20 13.71 -20.08 1.02
C ASP A 20 12.64 -19.38 1.89
N GLY A 21 12.52 -18.05 1.77
CA GLY A 21 11.53 -17.23 2.47
C GLY A 21 11.98 -16.78 3.86
N ASN A 22 13.26 -16.96 4.23
CA ASN A 22 13.78 -16.44 5.49
C ASN A 22 14.12 -14.96 5.35
N ILE A 23 14.00 -14.23 6.45
CA ILE A 23 14.44 -12.84 6.52
C ILE A 23 15.96 -12.82 6.74
N ARG A 24 16.66 -12.07 5.90
CA ARG A 24 18.10 -11.80 6.00
C ARG A 24 18.33 -10.35 6.42
N ASP A 25 19.23 -10.13 7.38
CA ASP A 25 19.56 -8.81 7.92
C ASP A 25 20.38 -7.99 6.90
N LEU A 26 19.87 -6.81 6.50
CA LEU A 26 20.55 -5.89 5.58
C LEU A 26 21.25 -4.71 6.30
N SER A 27 21.20 -4.64 7.63
CA SER A 27 21.74 -3.49 8.39
C SER A 27 23.26 -3.31 8.28
N GLY A 28 23.99 -4.31 7.79
CA GLY A 28 25.41 -4.18 7.43
C GLY A 28 25.66 -3.48 6.09
N HIS A 29 24.64 -3.28 5.26
CA HIS A 29 24.74 -2.77 3.89
C HIS A 29 24.00 -1.45 3.66
N ILE A 30 22.90 -1.23 4.35
CA ILE A 30 22.09 -0.01 4.28
C ILE A 30 21.60 0.38 5.68
N ASP A 31 21.39 1.68 5.90
CA ASP A 31 20.84 2.17 7.17
C ASP A 31 19.38 1.73 7.35
N ASP A 32 18.55 1.91 6.33
CA ASP A 32 17.15 1.47 6.30
C ASP A 32 16.61 1.43 4.86
N VAL A 33 15.48 0.75 4.64
CA VAL A 33 14.73 0.78 3.37
C VAL A 33 14.00 2.12 3.26
N SER A 34 14.70 3.16 2.84
CA SER A 34 14.24 4.54 2.73
C SER A 34 14.42 5.09 1.32
N GLY A 35 13.79 6.22 1.00
CA GLY A 35 13.98 6.89 -0.31
C GLY A 35 15.44 7.09 -0.73
N ALA A 36 16.40 7.18 0.21
CA ALA A 36 17.82 7.29 -0.09
C ALA A 36 18.43 6.06 -0.78
N VAL A 37 17.84 4.87 -0.60
CA VAL A 37 18.35 3.58 -1.12
C VAL A 37 17.47 2.96 -2.20
N LEU A 38 16.38 3.64 -2.61
CA LEU A 38 15.40 3.11 -3.58
C LEU A 38 15.66 3.50 -5.04
N ASN A 39 16.68 4.33 -5.30
CA ASN A 39 17.12 4.63 -6.67
C ASN A 39 17.77 3.40 -7.34
N GLU A 40 17.79 3.38 -8.68
CA GLU A 40 18.26 2.23 -9.45
C GLU A 40 19.73 1.89 -9.15
N THR A 41 20.55 2.90 -8.87
CA THR A 41 21.97 2.71 -8.53
C THR A 41 22.13 1.94 -7.21
N SER A 42 21.33 2.26 -6.19
CA SER A 42 21.40 1.62 -4.88
C SER A 42 20.79 0.23 -4.92
N LEU A 43 19.64 0.07 -5.59
CA LEU A 43 19.00 -1.24 -5.79
C LEU A 43 19.92 -2.18 -6.60
N SER A 44 20.66 -1.67 -7.59
CA SER A 44 21.65 -2.47 -8.33
C SER A 44 22.74 -3.03 -7.42
N LYS A 45 23.29 -2.22 -6.51
CA LYS A 45 24.29 -2.69 -5.54
C LYS A 45 23.73 -3.75 -4.59
N LEU A 46 22.47 -3.61 -4.16
CA LEU A 46 21.83 -4.61 -3.33
C LEU A 46 21.65 -5.95 -4.06
N ARG A 47 21.34 -5.94 -5.37
CA ARG A 47 21.22 -7.17 -6.18
C ARG A 47 22.54 -7.94 -6.33
N GLU A 48 23.68 -7.27 -6.19
CA GLU A 48 24.99 -7.92 -6.25
C GLU A 48 25.33 -8.69 -4.97
N ILE A 49 24.59 -8.46 -3.88
CA ILE A 49 24.79 -9.16 -2.61
C ILE A 49 24.22 -10.58 -2.73
N ASN A 50 25.02 -11.58 -2.36
CA ASN A 50 24.50 -12.91 -2.12
C ASN A 50 23.73 -12.92 -0.78
N PHE A 51 22.40 -12.84 -0.83
CA PHE A 51 21.57 -12.79 0.37
C PHE A 51 21.74 -14.02 1.28
N GLU A 52 22.19 -15.15 0.74
CA GLU A 52 22.42 -16.37 1.53
C GLU A 52 23.58 -16.24 2.53
N ASP A 53 24.51 -15.32 2.27
CA ASP A 53 25.68 -15.06 3.13
C ASP A 53 25.36 -14.06 4.26
N LEU A 54 24.19 -13.42 4.21
CA LEU A 54 23.76 -12.45 5.22
C LEU A 54 23.27 -13.16 6.49
N PRO A 55 23.35 -12.54 7.67
CA PRO A 55 22.79 -13.11 8.88
C PRO A 55 21.29 -13.40 8.73
N THR A 56 20.86 -14.62 9.05
CA THR A 56 19.44 -14.95 9.13
C THR A 56 18.83 -14.33 10.38
N VAL A 57 17.63 -13.76 10.23
CA VAL A 57 16.84 -13.25 11.35
C VAL A 57 16.02 -14.40 11.95
N GLU A 58 16.25 -14.69 13.21
CA GLU A 58 15.59 -15.79 13.93
C GLU A 58 14.11 -15.48 14.24
N GLY A 59 13.28 -16.51 14.16
CA GLY A 59 11.86 -16.45 14.53
C GLY A 59 10.98 -15.70 13.52
N THR A 60 9.90 -15.11 14.03
CA THR A 60 8.90 -14.38 13.22
C THR A 60 8.73 -12.96 13.78
N PRO A 61 9.72 -12.06 13.58
CA PRO A 61 9.64 -10.71 14.11
C PRO A 61 8.44 -9.96 13.50
N ARG A 62 7.96 -8.94 14.22
CA ARG A 62 7.03 -7.96 13.67
C ARG A 62 7.65 -7.35 12.40
N LEU A 63 6.82 -7.13 11.38
CA LEU A 63 7.18 -6.35 10.21
C LEU A 63 6.66 -4.92 10.36
N GLY A 64 7.53 -3.94 10.16
CA GLY A 64 7.13 -2.55 10.00
C GLY A 64 6.65 -2.26 8.58
N THR A 65 6.30 -1.01 8.29
CA THR A 65 6.06 -0.59 6.90
C THR A 65 7.30 -0.92 6.05
N CYS A 66 7.11 -1.40 4.82
CA CYS A 66 8.22 -1.85 3.98
C CYS A 66 9.16 -0.71 3.54
N VAL A 67 8.75 0.55 3.68
CA VAL A 67 9.56 1.74 3.38
C VAL A 67 9.43 2.74 4.52
N THR A 68 10.57 3.19 5.05
CA THR A 68 10.61 4.25 6.07
C THR A 68 10.67 5.64 5.43
N GLY A 69 10.20 6.64 6.17
CA GLY A 69 10.29 8.05 5.75
C GLY A 69 9.41 8.39 4.56
N ILE A 70 8.29 7.70 4.37
CA ILE A 70 7.30 8.01 3.31
C ILE A 70 6.86 9.47 3.47
N GLY A 71 7.27 10.31 2.53
CA GLY A 71 7.01 11.75 2.56
C GLY A 71 5.58 12.08 2.15
N LYS A 72 5.14 11.55 1.01
CA LYS A 72 3.75 11.63 0.53
C LYS A 72 3.15 10.24 0.43
N PHE A 73 2.02 10.05 1.09
CA PHE A 73 1.14 8.90 0.88
C PHE A 73 -0.08 9.35 0.07
N MET A 74 0.00 9.17 -1.24
CA MET A 74 -1.01 9.58 -2.22
C MET A 74 -1.95 8.41 -2.48
N CYS A 75 -3.23 8.70 -2.72
CA CYS A 75 -4.24 7.70 -2.96
C CYS A 75 -5.13 8.12 -4.13
N ILE A 76 -5.51 7.16 -4.98
CA ILE A 76 -6.33 7.39 -6.16
C ILE A 76 -7.72 6.80 -5.92
N GLY A 77 -8.73 7.67 -5.84
CA GLY A 77 -10.12 7.24 -5.71
C GLY A 77 -10.74 6.84 -7.03
N LEU A 78 -11.73 5.94 -6.96
CA LEU A 78 -12.55 5.49 -8.09
C LEU A 78 -11.73 5.02 -9.31
N ASN A 79 -10.66 4.27 -9.07
CA ASN A 79 -9.75 3.85 -10.14
C ASN A 79 -10.05 2.46 -10.70
N TYR A 80 -11.19 1.83 -10.39
CA TYR A 80 -11.57 0.52 -10.95
C TYR A 80 -12.94 0.63 -11.63
N ALA A 81 -13.02 0.19 -12.89
CA ALA A 81 -14.23 0.36 -13.71
C ALA A 81 -15.47 -0.29 -13.06
N ASP A 82 -15.30 -1.49 -12.50
CA ASP A 82 -16.38 -2.21 -11.84
C ASP A 82 -16.82 -1.52 -10.53
N HIS A 83 -15.92 -0.81 -9.85
CA HIS A 83 -16.22 -0.09 -8.61
C HIS A 83 -16.93 1.25 -8.91
N ALA A 84 -16.56 1.93 -10.00
CA ALA A 84 -17.31 3.07 -10.51
C ALA A 84 -18.76 2.66 -10.87
N ALA A 85 -18.93 1.50 -11.50
CA ALA A 85 -20.24 0.94 -11.80
C ALA A 85 -21.04 0.58 -10.53
N GLU A 86 -20.40 -0.02 -9.52
CA GLU A 86 -21.03 -0.36 -8.22
C GLU A 86 -21.59 0.87 -7.49
N THR A 87 -20.87 1.98 -7.54
CA THR A 87 -21.24 3.24 -6.87
C THR A 87 -22.16 4.12 -7.72
N GLY A 88 -22.36 3.78 -9.00
CA GLY A 88 -23.12 4.59 -9.96
C GLY A 88 -22.47 5.92 -10.30
N ALA A 89 -21.15 6.03 -10.12
CA ALA A 89 -20.39 7.23 -10.40
C ALA A 89 -19.94 7.28 -11.87
N ASP A 90 -19.91 8.48 -12.44
CA ASP A 90 -19.28 8.69 -13.75
C ASP A 90 -17.78 8.43 -13.67
N ILE A 91 -17.21 7.88 -14.75
CA ILE A 91 -15.75 7.69 -14.85
C ILE A 91 -15.10 9.09 -14.83
N PRO A 92 -14.18 9.36 -13.88
CA PRO A 92 -13.53 10.66 -13.80
C PRO A 92 -12.65 10.93 -15.03
N GLU A 93 -12.49 12.21 -15.40
CA GLU A 93 -11.63 12.61 -16.54
C GLU A 93 -10.13 12.47 -16.22
N HIS A 94 -9.77 12.58 -14.95
CA HIS A 94 -8.41 12.46 -14.44
C HIS A 94 -8.40 11.77 -13.06
N PRO A 95 -7.27 11.19 -12.62
CA PRO A 95 -7.17 10.53 -11.32
C PRO A 95 -7.68 11.41 -10.16
N ILE A 96 -8.56 10.86 -9.32
CA ILE A 96 -9.03 11.56 -8.11
C ILE A 96 -7.98 11.41 -7.03
N LEU A 97 -7.15 12.43 -6.86
CA LEU A 97 -6.09 12.45 -5.86
C LEU A 97 -6.60 12.89 -4.48
N PHE A 98 -6.27 12.10 -3.46
CA PHE A 98 -6.23 12.55 -2.06
C PHE A 98 -4.95 12.05 -1.39
N MET A 99 -4.70 12.51 -0.16
CA MET A 99 -3.55 12.06 0.64
C MET A 99 -4.01 11.49 1.96
N LYS A 100 -3.24 10.53 2.48
CA LYS A 100 -3.31 10.08 3.88
C LYS A 100 -2.26 10.80 4.70
N ALA A 101 -2.58 11.14 5.95
CA ALA A 101 -1.58 11.62 6.90
C ALA A 101 -0.55 10.51 7.14
N ASN A 102 0.71 10.90 7.36
CA ASN A 102 1.79 9.96 7.64
C ASN A 102 1.57 9.17 8.95
N SER A 103 0.80 9.70 9.92
CA SER A 103 0.43 8.98 11.13
C SER A 103 -0.47 7.76 10.89
N ALA A 104 -1.12 7.67 9.72
CA ALA A 104 -1.89 6.49 9.35
C ALA A 104 -1.00 5.29 9.00
N ILE A 105 0.27 5.51 8.63
CA ILE A 105 1.15 4.48 8.08
C ILE A 105 1.60 3.53 9.18
N VAL A 106 1.35 2.24 8.98
CA VAL A 106 1.76 1.16 9.89
C VAL A 106 2.28 -0.06 9.12
N GLY A 107 2.86 -0.99 9.85
CA GLY A 107 3.30 -2.26 9.31
C GLY A 107 2.15 -3.11 8.76
N PRO A 108 2.46 -4.09 7.90
CA PRO A 108 1.46 -4.93 7.23
C PRO A 108 0.58 -5.71 8.21
N ASN A 109 1.09 -6.07 9.39
CA ASN A 109 0.37 -6.90 10.36
C ASN A 109 0.12 -6.19 11.68
N ASP A 110 0.28 -4.86 11.71
CA ASP A 110 -0.12 -4.07 12.85
C ASP A 110 -1.64 -4.03 12.95
N ASP A 111 -2.14 -3.85 14.17
CA ASP A 111 -3.57 -3.70 14.41
C ASP A 111 -4.11 -2.40 13.80
N VAL A 112 -5.34 -2.47 13.31
CA VAL A 112 -6.09 -1.31 12.81
C VAL A 112 -6.99 -0.81 13.93
N ILE A 113 -6.75 0.42 14.36
CA ILE A 113 -7.44 1.04 15.48
C ILE A 113 -8.60 1.89 14.96
N MET A 114 -9.83 1.44 15.20
CA MET A 114 -11.03 2.22 14.91
C MET A 114 -11.06 3.48 15.79
N PRO A 115 -11.19 4.68 15.20
CA PRO A 115 -11.22 5.91 15.99
C PRO A 115 -12.47 5.95 16.87
N ARG A 116 -12.39 6.68 17.99
CA ARG A 116 -13.50 6.82 18.93
C ARG A 116 -14.78 7.30 18.23
N GLY A 117 -15.86 6.57 18.45
CA GLY A 117 -17.17 6.88 17.85
C GLY A 117 -17.29 6.52 16.37
N SER A 118 -16.32 5.80 15.79
CA SER A 118 -16.49 5.24 14.45
C SER A 118 -17.68 4.29 14.42
N THR A 119 -18.49 4.44 13.37
CA THR A 119 -19.62 3.54 13.09
C THR A 119 -19.51 2.91 11.71
N SER A 120 -18.54 3.33 10.91
CA SER A 120 -18.48 3.01 9.48
C SER A 120 -17.04 2.85 8.99
N THR A 121 -16.20 2.18 9.78
CA THR A 121 -14.84 1.79 9.34
C THR A 121 -14.94 0.67 8.29
N ASP A 122 -14.16 0.79 7.22
CA ASP A 122 -14.24 0.00 6.00
C ASP A 122 -12.82 -0.33 5.49
N TRP A 123 -12.73 -1.31 4.59
CA TRP A 123 -11.49 -1.84 4.03
C TRP A 123 -11.36 -1.56 2.54
N GLU A 124 -10.12 -1.51 2.04
CA GLU A 124 -9.83 -1.31 0.61
C GLU A 124 -8.47 -1.93 0.26
N VAL A 125 -8.45 -3.12 -0.38
CA VAL A 125 -7.19 -3.67 -0.94
C VAL A 125 -6.72 -2.84 -2.12
N GLU A 126 -5.46 -2.41 -2.11
CA GLU A 126 -4.89 -1.58 -3.18
C GLU A 126 -3.45 -1.96 -3.52
N LEU A 127 -3.08 -1.82 -4.80
CA LEU A 127 -1.69 -1.87 -5.22
C LEU A 127 -0.99 -0.57 -4.78
N GLY A 128 0.05 -0.69 -3.95
CA GLY A 128 0.95 0.38 -3.59
C GLY A 128 2.13 0.45 -4.56
N VAL A 129 2.39 1.64 -5.12
CA VAL A 129 3.52 1.92 -5.99
C VAL A 129 4.51 2.81 -5.26
N VAL A 130 5.76 2.37 -5.14
CA VAL A 130 6.82 3.10 -4.44
C VAL A 130 7.74 3.77 -5.45
N ILE A 131 7.88 5.09 -5.33
CA ILE A 131 8.74 5.89 -6.21
C ILE A 131 10.21 5.68 -5.81
N GLY A 132 11.07 5.41 -6.78
CA GLY A 132 12.52 5.21 -6.59
C GLY A 132 13.38 6.37 -7.07
N GLU A 133 12.88 7.13 -8.04
CA GLU A 133 13.57 8.28 -8.63
C GLU A 133 12.71 9.54 -8.58
N THR A 134 13.34 10.71 -8.54
CA THR A 134 12.59 11.97 -8.55
C THR A 134 11.88 12.15 -9.89
N ALA A 135 10.55 12.19 -9.90
CA ALA A 135 9.73 12.36 -11.09
C ALA A 135 9.04 13.74 -11.11
N LYS A 136 9.22 14.47 -12.21
CA LYS A 136 8.56 15.76 -12.46
C LYS A 136 8.34 15.94 -13.96
N TYR A 137 7.10 16.18 -14.38
CA TYR A 137 6.70 16.24 -15.79
C TYR A 137 7.17 15.03 -16.60
N VAL A 138 7.04 13.82 -16.05
CA VAL A 138 7.44 12.59 -16.74
C VAL A 138 6.35 12.16 -17.70
N SER A 139 6.73 11.56 -18.83
CA SER A 139 5.78 11.04 -19.80
C SER A 139 5.20 9.71 -19.31
N GLU A 140 4.05 9.30 -19.85
CA GLU A 140 3.45 8.00 -19.53
C GLU A 140 4.37 6.83 -19.90
N GLU A 141 5.09 6.93 -21.02
CA GLU A 141 5.97 5.86 -21.52
C GLU A 141 7.21 5.65 -20.64
N SER A 142 7.66 6.71 -19.94
CA SER A 142 8.82 6.67 -19.04
C SER A 142 8.44 6.53 -17.57
N ALA A 143 7.14 6.57 -17.23
CA ALA A 143 6.67 6.65 -15.86
C ALA A 143 7.16 5.48 -14.98
N LEU A 144 7.18 4.25 -15.51
CA LEU A 144 7.60 3.07 -14.76
C LEU A 144 9.11 3.03 -14.47
N ASP A 145 9.92 3.80 -15.19
CA ASP A 145 11.36 3.91 -14.91
C ASP A 145 11.62 4.52 -13.54
N TYR A 146 10.70 5.36 -13.05
CA TYR A 146 10.77 6.05 -11.77
C TYR A 146 10.27 5.21 -10.58
N VAL A 147 9.78 4.00 -10.82
CA VAL A 147 9.27 3.09 -9.78
C VAL A 147 10.43 2.28 -9.19
N ALA A 148 10.52 2.23 -7.86
CA ALA A 148 11.40 1.30 -7.15
C ALA A 148 10.80 -0.11 -7.10
N GLY A 149 9.50 -0.18 -6.84
CA GLY A 149 8.77 -1.42 -6.70
C GLY A 149 7.33 -1.22 -6.24
N TYR A 150 6.75 -2.33 -5.82
CA TYR A 150 5.34 -2.46 -5.50
C TYR A 150 5.14 -3.11 -4.13
N CYS A 151 4.04 -2.80 -3.47
CA CYS A 151 3.65 -3.40 -2.20
C CYS A 151 2.12 -3.50 -2.10
N VAL A 152 1.62 -4.21 -1.09
CA VAL A 152 0.19 -4.17 -0.77
C VAL A 152 -0.07 -2.96 0.12
N CYS A 153 -1.17 -2.26 -0.14
CA CYS A 153 -1.76 -1.27 0.76
C CYS A 153 -3.16 -1.72 1.16
N ASN A 154 -3.56 -1.40 2.39
CA ASN A 154 -4.96 -1.43 2.80
C ASN A 154 -5.40 0.01 3.10
N ASP A 155 -6.22 0.61 2.23
CA ASP A 155 -6.72 1.99 2.40
C ASP A 155 -7.95 2.03 3.33
N VAL A 156 -7.72 1.72 4.61
CA VAL A 156 -8.76 1.70 5.64
C VAL A 156 -9.42 3.09 5.71
N SER A 157 -10.75 3.07 5.84
CA SER A 157 -11.60 4.24 5.64
C SER A 157 -12.69 4.35 6.69
N GLU A 158 -12.85 5.51 7.32
CA GLU A 158 -14.03 5.85 8.11
C GLU A 158 -15.01 6.61 7.22
N ARG A 159 -16.10 5.95 6.81
CA ARG A 159 -17.01 6.48 5.79
C ARG A 159 -17.84 7.66 6.27
N HIS A 160 -18.15 7.74 7.58
CA HIS A 160 -18.83 8.90 8.13
C HIS A 160 -17.92 10.14 8.08
N PHE A 161 -16.67 10.01 8.50
CA PHE A 161 -15.68 11.08 8.43
C PHE A 161 -15.42 11.46 6.97
N GLN A 162 -15.25 10.47 6.09
CA GLN A 162 -15.01 10.71 4.67
C GLN A 162 -16.14 11.54 4.03
N ALA A 163 -17.40 11.13 4.19
CA ALA A 163 -18.53 11.62 3.41
C ALA A 163 -19.48 12.60 4.13
N LYS A 164 -19.49 12.64 5.47
CA LYS A 164 -20.46 13.42 6.27
C LYS A 164 -19.86 14.62 6.99
N LEU A 165 -18.56 14.62 7.26
CA LEU A 165 -17.86 15.81 7.75
C LEU A 165 -17.48 16.73 6.58
N THR A 166 -17.31 18.03 6.85
CA THR A 166 -16.88 19.01 5.85
C THR A 166 -15.41 18.83 5.46
N GLY A 167 -15.06 19.09 4.19
CA GLY A 167 -13.68 19.06 3.70
C GLY A 167 -13.34 17.80 2.89
N GLN A 168 -12.04 17.55 2.69
CA GLN A 168 -11.51 16.51 1.79
C GLN A 168 -11.62 15.08 2.37
N TRP A 169 -11.49 14.05 1.53
CA TRP A 169 -11.55 12.64 1.96
C TRP A 169 -10.47 12.25 2.97
N THR A 170 -9.33 12.95 2.96
CA THR A 170 -8.21 12.79 3.90
C THR A 170 -8.67 12.56 5.34
N LYS A 171 -9.69 13.28 5.82
CA LYS A 171 -10.19 13.16 7.21
C LYS A 171 -10.74 11.77 7.59
N GLY A 172 -11.35 11.06 6.64
CA GLY A 172 -11.80 9.68 6.86
C GLY A 172 -10.79 8.63 6.42
N LYS A 173 -9.72 9.06 5.75
CA LYS A 173 -8.66 8.19 5.23
C LYS A 173 -7.39 8.25 6.07
N SER A 174 -7.31 9.11 7.09
CA SER A 174 -6.05 9.40 7.80
C SER A 174 -6.11 9.17 9.30
N CYS A 175 -7.06 8.38 9.78
CA CYS A 175 -7.01 7.94 11.17
C CYS A 175 -5.72 7.14 11.39
N ASP A 176 -5.17 7.20 12.60
CA ASP A 176 -3.95 6.46 12.92
C ASP A 176 -4.15 4.98 12.60
N THR A 177 -3.11 4.31 12.10
CA THR A 177 -3.13 2.91 11.61
C THR A 177 -3.95 2.61 10.35
N PHE A 178 -4.57 3.60 9.70
CA PHE A 178 -5.41 3.34 8.52
C PHE A 178 -4.64 3.10 7.22
N GLY A 179 -3.31 3.08 7.24
CA GLY A 179 -2.46 2.76 6.10
C GLY A 179 -1.47 1.63 6.38
N PRO A 180 -1.92 0.38 6.61
CA PRO A 180 -1.05 -0.78 6.53
C PRO A 180 -0.38 -0.87 5.15
N THR A 181 0.96 -0.93 5.13
CA THR A 181 1.75 -0.93 3.90
C THR A 181 2.87 -1.97 3.97
N GLY A 182 2.94 -2.86 2.99
CA GLY A 182 3.87 -4.00 2.98
C GLY A 182 3.21 -5.28 2.46
N PRO A 183 3.61 -6.49 2.88
CA PRO A 183 4.69 -6.78 3.83
C PRO A 183 6.08 -6.54 3.27
N TYR A 184 6.19 -6.48 1.94
CA TYR A 184 7.44 -6.29 1.23
C TYR A 184 7.31 -5.13 0.26
N LEU A 185 8.42 -4.44 0.03
CA LEU A 185 8.67 -3.74 -1.21
C LEU A 185 9.25 -4.74 -2.20
N VAL A 186 8.45 -5.17 -3.17
CA VAL A 186 8.87 -6.05 -4.25
C VAL A 186 9.40 -5.19 -5.39
N THR A 187 10.68 -5.30 -5.71
CA THR A 187 11.30 -4.44 -6.72
C THR A 187 10.72 -4.67 -8.10
N LYS A 188 10.71 -3.63 -8.94
CA LYS A 188 9.99 -3.64 -10.23
C LYS A 188 10.37 -4.78 -11.17
N ASP A 189 11.60 -5.29 -11.10
CA ASP A 189 12.11 -6.39 -11.91
C ASP A 189 11.49 -7.76 -11.57
N GLU A 190 10.88 -7.91 -10.39
CA GLU A 190 10.15 -9.13 -9.98
C GLU A 190 8.69 -9.11 -10.44
N ILE A 191 8.19 -7.97 -10.91
CA ILE A 191 6.80 -7.79 -11.34
C ILE A 191 6.79 -7.52 -12.84
N SER A 192 6.46 -8.56 -13.62
CA SER A 192 6.48 -8.48 -15.09
C SER A 192 5.46 -7.49 -15.66
N ASP A 193 4.30 -7.38 -15.03
CA ASP A 193 3.23 -6.47 -15.44
C ASP A 193 2.44 -5.98 -14.21
N PRO A 194 2.62 -4.73 -13.74
CA PRO A 194 1.86 -4.20 -12.61
C PRO A 194 0.38 -4.02 -12.94
N GLN A 195 0.01 -4.06 -14.23
CA GLN A 195 -1.36 -3.94 -14.70
C GLN A 195 -2.06 -5.30 -14.85
N ASN A 196 -1.48 -6.41 -14.38
CA ASN A 196 -2.13 -7.71 -14.37
C ASN A 196 -1.82 -8.53 -13.11
N LEU A 197 -2.22 -8.01 -11.94
CA LEU A 197 -2.05 -8.68 -10.65
C LEU A 197 -3.42 -8.97 -10.04
N ASP A 198 -3.66 -10.24 -9.70
CA ASP A 198 -4.85 -10.64 -8.96
C ASP A 198 -4.76 -10.13 -7.51
N MET A 199 -5.91 -9.77 -6.94
CA MET A 199 -5.99 -9.30 -5.56
C MET A 199 -7.27 -9.75 -4.88
N TRP A 200 -7.19 -9.85 -3.55
CA TRP A 200 -8.35 -10.13 -2.73
C TRP A 200 -8.22 -9.56 -1.32
N LEU A 201 -9.38 -9.43 -0.69
CA LEU A 201 -9.52 -9.10 0.72
C LEU A 201 -10.59 -9.95 1.36
N ASP A 202 -10.25 -10.58 2.49
CA ASP A 202 -11.16 -11.34 3.33
C ASP A 202 -11.36 -10.64 4.68
N VAL A 203 -12.58 -10.66 5.20
CA VAL A 203 -12.91 -10.25 6.58
C VAL A 203 -13.44 -11.47 7.32
N ASN A 204 -12.79 -11.88 8.39
CA ASN A 204 -13.10 -13.09 9.17
C ASN A 204 -13.19 -14.35 8.29
N GLY A 205 -12.28 -14.47 7.31
CA GLY A 205 -12.23 -15.59 6.36
C GLY A 205 -13.33 -15.58 5.30
N LYS A 206 -14.16 -14.53 5.24
CA LYS A 206 -15.14 -14.32 4.18
C LYS A 206 -14.57 -13.38 3.11
N ARG A 207 -14.56 -13.83 1.86
CA ARG A 207 -14.20 -13.00 0.71
C ARG A 207 -15.11 -11.78 0.58
N MET A 208 -14.52 -10.59 0.68
CA MET A 208 -15.20 -9.31 0.52
C MET A 208 -14.84 -8.65 -0.81
N GLN A 209 -13.56 -8.66 -1.18
CA GLN A 209 -13.08 -8.10 -2.46
C GLN A 209 -12.34 -9.16 -3.28
N THR A 210 -12.63 -9.22 -4.58
CA THR A 210 -11.80 -9.92 -5.58
C THR A 210 -11.64 -8.97 -6.77
N GLY A 211 -10.41 -8.80 -7.25
CA GLY A 211 -10.14 -7.92 -8.37
C GLY A 211 -8.85 -8.29 -9.08
N ASN A 212 -8.53 -7.52 -10.13
CA ASN A 212 -7.26 -7.59 -10.82
C ASN A 212 -6.87 -6.18 -11.28
N THR A 213 -5.58 -5.83 -11.22
CA THR A 213 -5.13 -4.48 -11.58
C THR A 213 -5.46 -4.10 -13.04
N LYS A 214 -5.70 -5.05 -13.95
CA LYS A 214 -6.08 -4.78 -15.35
C LYS A 214 -7.38 -4.01 -15.53
N THR A 215 -8.24 -4.01 -14.52
CA THR A 215 -9.51 -3.27 -14.54
C THR A 215 -9.36 -1.83 -14.03
N MET A 216 -8.13 -1.37 -13.77
CA MET A 216 -7.91 0.02 -13.43
C MET A 216 -8.32 0.95 -14.58
N ILE A 217 -8.94 2.07 -14.25
CA ILE A 217 -9.33 3.12 -15.21
C ILE A 217 -8.08 3.87 -15.67
N PHE A 218 -7.24 4.27 -14.72
CA PHE A 218 -5.94 4.87 -14.96
C PHE A 218 -4.84 3.90 -14.56
N THR A 219 -3.97 3.59 -15.52
CA THR A 219 -2.82 2.70 -15.29
C THR A 219 -1.82 3.32 -14.32
N VAL A 220 -0.92 2.50 -13.77
CA VAL A 220 0.18 3.00 -12.91
C VAL A 220 0.97 4.10 -13.62
N SER A 221 1.27 3.89 -14.91
CA SER A 221 1.99 4.84 -15.76
C SER A 221 1.25 6.17 -15.90
N GLN A 222 -0.06 6.12 -16.16
CA GLN A 222 -0.92 7.30 -16.29
C GLN A 222 -1.02 8.10 -14.99
N VAL A 223 -1.16 7.40 -13.86
CA VAL A 223 -1.21 8.02 -12.53
C VAL A 223 0.11 8.76 -12.25
N ILE A 224 1.26 8.11 -12.42
CA ILE A 224 2.57 8.74 -12.18
C ILE A 224 2.77 9.95 -13.11
N ALA A 225 2.53 9.78 -14.41
CA ALA A 225 2.66 10.86 -15.38
C ALA A 225 1.79 12.05 -14.99
N HIS A 226 0.51 11.82 -14.70
CA HIS A 226 -0.43 12.86 -14.27
C HIS A 226 0.05 13.57 -12.99
N LEU A 227 0.32 12.83 -11.91
CA LEU A 227 0.72 13.42 -10.63
C LEU A 227 2.02 14.22 -10.74
N SER A 228 2.97 13.74 -11.55
CA SER A 228 4.25 14.44 -11.77
C SER A 228 4.11 15.82 -12.44
N THR A 229 2.96 16.10 -13.08
CA THR A 229 2.66 17.43 -13.63
C THR A 229 2.14 18.42 -12.58
N LEU A 230 1.57 17.89 -11.49
CA LEU A 230 1.00 18.68 -10.40
C LEU A 230 2.07 19.05 -9.37
N PHE A 231 2.93 18.09 -9.04
CA PHE A 231 4.03 18.26 -8.09
C PHE A 231 5.12 17.20 -8.31
N THR A 232 6.31 17.45 -7.76
CA THR A 232 7.41 16.49 -7.81
C THR A 232 7.11 15.26 -6.94
N LEU A 233 7.27 14.07 -7.52
CA LEU A 233 7.33 12.81 -6.78
C LEU A 233 8.77 12.56 -6.35
N HIS A 234 8.96 12.11 -5.12
CA HIS A 234 10.26 11.88 -4.52
C HIS A 234 10.46 10.38 -4.22
N PRO A 235 11.72 9.91 -4.24
CA PRO A 235 12.04 8.57 -3.79
C PRO A 235 11.46 8.28 -2.39
N GLY A 236 10.81 7.14 -2.23
CA GLY A 236 10.12 6.73 -1.00
C GLY A 236 8.67 7.20 -0.88
N ASP A 237 8.17 8.06 -1.78
CA ASP A 237 6.73 8.33 -1.85
C ASP A 237 5.95 7.07 -2.25
N VAL A 238 4.73 6.95 -1.74
CA VAL A 238 3.83 5.82 -2.02
C VAL A 238 2.55 6.33 -2.67
N ILE A 239 2.13 5.66 -3.75
CA ILE A 239 0.85 5.85 -4.42
C ILE A 239 0.01 4.60 -4.23
N SER A 240 -1.08 4.71 -3.47
CA SER A 240 -2.15 3.72 -3.39
C SER A 240 -3.09 3.92 -4.58
N THR A 241 -3.25 2.90 -5.42
CA THR A 241 -3.78 3.07 -6.78
C THR A 241 -5.28 2.86 -6.93
N GLY A 242 -6.02 2.78 -5.82
CA GLY A 242 -7.45 2.52 -5.81
C GLY A 242 -7.78 1.05 -5.54
N THR A 243 -9.06 0.80 -5.26
CA THR A 243 -9.56 -0.50 -4.81
C THR A 243 -10.62 -1.10 -5.75
N PRO A 244 -10.69 -2.43 -5.90
CA PRO A 244 -11.75 -3.11 -6.66
C PRO A 244 -13.10 -3.10 -5.90
N PRO A 245 -14.21 -3.55 -6.54
CA PRO A 245 -15.51 -3.68 -5.89
C PRO A 245 -15.49 -4.54 -4.62
N GLY A 246 -16.53 -4.39 -3.79
CA GLY A 246 -16.71 -5.20 -2.58
C GLY A 246 -16.23 -4.51 -1.30
N VAL A 247 -16.10 -3.18 -1.33
CA VAL A 247 -15.99 -2.37 -0.13
C VAL A 247 -17.26 -2.49 0.70
N GLY A 248 -17.13 -2.42 2.03
CA GLY A 248 -18.22 -2.58 2.97
C GLY A 248 -19.38 -1.60 2.73
N MET A 249 -19.09 -0.34 2.40
CA MET A 249 -20.09 0.67 2.04
C MET A 249 -20.94 0.30 0.80
N GLY A 250 -20.36 -0.44 -0.15
CA GLY A 250 -21.02 -0.85 -1.40
C GLY A 250 -21.96 -2.05 -1.22
N MET A 251 -21.81 -2.80 -0.13
CA MET A 251 -22.56 -4.03 0.10
C MET A 251 -24.07 -3.80 0.23
N LYS A 252 -24.85 -4.76 -0.30
CA LYS A 252 -26.31 -4.77 -0.31
C LYS A 252 -26.85 -6.04 0.35
N PRO A 253 -28.05 -6.01 0.97
CA PRO A 253 -28.99 -4.87 1.05
C PRO A 253 -28.53 -3.74 1.96
N GLU A 254 -27.74 -4.07 3.00
CA GLU A 254 -27.19 -3.11 3.94
C GLU A 254 -25.65 -3.10 3.86
N PRO A 255 -25.01 -1.93 4.05
CA PRO A 255 -23.57 -1.86 4.20
C PRO A 255 -23.04 -2.76 5.32
N VAL A 256 -21.82 -3.24 5.15
CA VAL A 256 -21.08 -3.98 6.17
C VAL A 256 -19.89 -3.12 6.59
N TYR A 257 -19.67 -2.99 7.89
CA TYR A 257 -18.52 -2.23 8.42
C TYR A 257 -17.77 -3.09 9.43
N LEU A 258 -16.49 -2.78 9.59
CA LEU A 258 -15.61 -3.42 10.55
C LEU A 258 -16.09 -3.15 11.99
N LYS A 259 -15.81 -4.12 12.85
CA LYS A 259 -16.03 -4.07 14.29
C LYS A 259 -14.77 -4.49 15.02
N GLU A 260 -14.66 -4.08 16.27
CA GLU A 260 -13.63 -4.58 17.17
C GLU A 260 -13.62 -6.12 17.17
N GLY A 261 -12.42 -6.70 17.02
CA GLY A 261 -12.17 -8.13 16.91
C GLY A 261 -12.22 -8.70 15.50
N ASP A 262 -12.70 -7.95 14.50
CA ASP A 262 -12.65 -8.39 13.10
C ASP A 262 -11.20 -8.55 12.63
N VAL A 263 -10.97 -9.56 11.78
CA VAL A 263 -9.67 -9.83 11.19
C VAL A 263 -9.75 -9.60 9.69
N MET A 264 -8.89 -8.72 9.18
CA MET A 264 -8.71 -8.51 7.76
C MET A 264 -7.50 -9.29 7.26
N GLU A 265 -7.66 -9.92 6.11
CA GLU A 265 -6.56 -10.54 5.37
C GLU A 265 -6.53 -9.99 3.95
N VAL A 266 -5.38 -9.46 3.54
CA VAL A 266 -5.23 -8.68 2.31
C VAL A 266 -4.09 -9.26 1.49
N TRP A 267 -4.27 -9.43 0.18
CA TRP A 267 -3.23 -10.03 -0.66
C TRP A 267 -3.29 -9.53 -2.09
N ILE A 268 -2.11 -9.44 -2.70
CA ILE A 268 -1.92 -9.18 -4.13
C ILE A 268 -0.86 -10.15 -4.65
N ASP A 269 -1.09 -10.66 -5.86
CA ASP A 269 -0.20 -11.61 -6.52
C ASP A 269 1.23 -11.08 -6.60
N GLY A 270 2.20 -11.94 -6.30
CA GLY A 270 3.63 -11.61 -6.19
C GLY A 270 4.03 -10.75 -4.97
N LEU A 271 3.13 -9.96 -4.38
CA LEU A 271 3.43 -8.96 -3.35
C LEU A 271 3.31 -9.46 -1.92
N GLY A 272 2.59 -10.56 -1.70
CA GLY A 272 2.45 -11.20 -0.40
C GLY A 272 1.13 -10.86 0.30
N LYS A 273 1.04 -11.25 1.57
CA LYS A 273 -0.18 -11.18 2.38
C LYS A 273 0.02 -10.32 3.62
N GLN A 274 -1.01 -9.57 3.97
CA GLN A 274 -1.14 -8.84 5.22
C GLN A 274 -2.26 -9.43 6.07
N ARG A 275 -2.17 -9.27 7.40
CA ARG A 275 -3.21 -9.65 8.35
C ARG A 275 -3.31 -8.64 9.49
N GLN A 276 -4.42 -7.92 9.56
CA GLN A 276 -4.67 -6.94 10.64
C GLN A 276 -5.83 -7.39 11.52
N VAL A 277 -5.72 -7.14 12.83
CA VAL A 277 -6.85 -7.23 13.77
C VAL A 277 -7.41 -5.84 14.00
N VAL A 278 -8.72 -5.70 13.97
CA VAL A 278 -9.40 -4.45 14.25
C VAL A 278 -9.59 -4.29 15.76
N LEU A 279 -9.12 -3.19 16.32
CA LEU A 279 -9.31 -2.83 17.72
C LEU A 279 -10.06 -1.50 17.84
N GLN A 280 -10.56 -1.20 19.03
CA GLN A 280 -11.19 0.09 19.32
C GLN A 280 -10.20 1.03 20.03
N ASP A 281 -10.12 2.28 19.59
CA ASP A 281 -9.39 3.33 20.32
C ASP A 281 -10.06 3.56 21.70
N ALA A 282 -9.31 3.31 22.77
CA ALA A 282 -9.78 3.30 24.16
C ALA A 282 -10.01 4.72 24.71
#